data_AF-X1TCB7-F1
#
_entry.id   AF-X1TCB7-F1
#
_cell.length_a   1.000
_cell.length_b   1.000
_cell.length_c   1.000
_cell.angle_alpha   90.00
_cell.angle_beta   90.00
_cell.angle_gamma   90.00
#
_symmetry.space_group_name_H-M   'P 1'
#
loop_
_entity.id
_entity.type
_entity.pdbx_description
1 polymer ?
#
loop_
_entity_poly.entity_id
_entity_poly.type
_entity_poly.pdbx_seq_one_letter_code
_entity_poly.pdbx_strand_id
1 'polypeptide(L)'
;MPYDKYRNWKTGTFAEMNKLKELVLKDIQEAGDEIEKLEILDSFEAAVERAHTVELAEHLSNQILFIVQPFLTAAIEGKLPAARPISRPRAAPPTEIKD
;
A
#
# COMPACT_ATOMS: atom_id res chain seq x y z
N MET A 1 29.89 0.89 -9.74
CA MET A 1 30.20 0.24 -11.03
C MET A 1 29.38 0.95 -12.10
N PRO A 2 29.82 1.06 -13.35
CA PRO A 2 29.09 1.83 -14.38
C PRO A 2 27.68 1.30 -14.69
N TYR A 3 27.32 0.10 -14.24
CA TYR A 3 26.05 -0.54 -14.57
C TYR A 3 25.20 -0.87 -13.32
N ASP A 4 24.76 0.17 -12.61
CA ASP A 4 23.68 0.11 -11.59
C ASP A 4 22.35 0.67 -12.16
N LYS A 5 22.21 0.71 -13.49
CA LYS A 5 21.17 1.47 -14.23
C LYS A 5 19.76 1.15 -13.76
N TYR A 6 19.48 -0.13 -13.49
CA TYR A 6 18.17 -0.60 -13.05
C TYR A 6 18.09 -0.88 -11.55
N ARG A 7 19.23 -0.97 -10.87
CA ARG A 7 19.32 -1.37 -9.47
C ARG A 7 18.50 -0.48 -8.55
N ASN A 8 18.37 0.81 -8.87
CA ASN A 8 17.60 1.78 -8.09
C ASN A 8 16.27 2.19 -8.75
N TRP A 9 15.80 1.40 -9.71
CA TRP A 9 14.53 1.65 -10.36
C TRP A 9 13.39 1.51 -9.35
N LYS A 10 12.55 2.54 -9.24
CA LYS A 10 11.36 2.50 -8.39
C LYS A 10 10.26 1.73 -9.12
N THR A 11 10.10 0.48 -8.77
CA THR A 11 9.01 -0.38 -9.26
C THR A 11 7.79 -0.18 -8.37
N GLY A 12 6.98 0.85 -8.64
CA GLY A 12 5.78 1.16 -7.86
C GLY A 12 4.49 0.58 -8.45
N THR A 13 4.47 0.31 -9.76
CA THR A 13 3.27 -0.17 -10.46
C THR A 13 3.58 -1.26 -11.49
N PHE A 14 2.57 -2.07 -11.82
CA PHE A 14 2.66 -3.10 -12.87
C PHE A 14 3.03 -2.51 -14.25
N ALA A 15 2.59 -1.27 -14.52
CA ALA A 15 2.94 -0.53 -15.73
C ALA A 15 4.42 -0.13 -15.77
N GLU A 16 4.99 0.30 -14.64
CA GLU A 16 6.42 0.62 -14.52
C GLU A 16 7.29 -0.63 -14.69
N MET A 17 6.82 -1.79 -14.22
CA MET A 17 7.49 -3.08 -14.43
C MET A 17 7.50 -3.52 -15.90
N ASN A 18 6.39 -3.34 -16.63
CA ASN A 18 6.36 -3.63 -18.07
C ASN A 18 7.29 -2.70 -18.86
N LYS A 19 7.28 -1.40 -18.54
CA LYS A 19 8.21 -0.43 -19.13
C LYS A 19 9.68 -0.77 -18.83
N LEU A 20 9.98 -1.21 -17.62
CA LEU A 20 11.32 -1.67 -17.23
C LEU A 20 11.77 -2.86 -18.09
N LYS A 21 10.90 -3.86 -18.29
CA LYS A 21 11.19 -5.01 -19.15
C LYS A 21 11.48 -4.61 -20.59
N GLU A 22 10.70 -3.69 -21.16
CA GLU A 22 10.93 -3.17 -22.52
C GLU A 22 12.28 -2.46 -22.64
N LEU A 23 12.65 -1.65 -21.65
CA LEU A 23 13.95 -0.97 -21.60
C LEU A 23 15.12 -1.95 -21.49
N VAL A 24 15.01 -2.96 -20.63
CA VAL A 24 16.03 -4.00 -20.47
C VAL A 24 16.21 -4.80 -21.76
N LEU A 25 15.12 -5.18 -22.43
CA LEU A 25 15.19 -5.88 -23.72
C LEU A 25 15.87 -5.03 -24.80
N LYS A 26 15.56 -3.73 -24.84
CA LYS A 26 16.19 -2.80 -25.77
C LYS A 26 17.70 -2.68 -25.50
N ASP A 27 18.09 -2.47 -24.24
CA ASP A 27 19.49 -2.35 -23.86
C ASP A 27 20.28 -3.63 -24.16
N ILE A 28 19.70 -4.82 -23.95
CA ILE A 28 20.33 -6.11 -24.31
C ILE A 28 20.55 -6.21 -25.83
N GLN A 29 19.66 -5.66 -26.64
CA GLN A 29 19.81 -5.63 -28.11
C GLN A 29 20.86 -4.63 -28.57
N GLU A 30 21.00 -3.51 -27.87
CA GLU A 30 21.97 -2.45 -28.17
C GLU A 30 23.38 -2.74 -27.60
N ALA A 31 23.49 -3.64 -26.63
CA ALA A 31 24.75 -4.02 -25.99
C ALA A 31 25.75 -4.63 -26.99
N GLY A 32 26.97 -4.10 -26.97
CA GLY A 32 28.00 -4.41 -27.96
C GLY A 32 28.71 -5.75 -27.72
N ASP A 33 28.73 -6.20 -26.46
CA ASP A 33 29.36 -7.46 -26.06
C ASP A 33 28.54 -8.25 -25.03
N GLU A 34 28.96 -9.47 -24.75
CA GLU A 34 28.26 -10.37 -23.82
C GLU A 34 28.42 -9.96 -22.35
N ILE A 35 29.48 -9.25 -21.99
CA ILE A 35 29.72 -8.79 -20.62
C ILE A 35 28.70 -7.70 -20.27
N GLU A 36 28.50 -6.74 -21.16
CA GLU A 36 27.52 -5.67 -20.99
C GLU A 36 26.09 -6.23 -20.87
N LYS A 37 25.75 -7.28 -21.62
CA LYS A 37 24.46 -7.98 -21.50
C LYS A 37 24.27 -8.63 -20.13
N LEU A 38 25.31 -9.27 -19.60
CA LEU A 38 25.26 -9.88 -18.27
C LEU A 38 25.12 -8.83 -17.17
N GLU A 39 25.80 -7.68 -17.29
CA GLU A 39 25.66 -6.58 -16.33
C GLU A 39 24.26 -5.95 -16.35
N ILE A 40 23.64 -5.82 -17.54
CA ILE A 40 22.25 -5.38 -17.68
C ILE A 40 21.30 -6.36 -16.97
N LEU A 41 21.51 -7.67 -17.13
CA LEU A 41 20.69 -8.70 -16.50
C LEU A 41 20.86 -8.72 -14.98
N ASP A 42 22.09 -8.62 -14.47
CA ASP A 42 22.39 -8.54 -13.03
C ASP A 42 21.71 -7.31 -12.39
N SER A 43 21.81 -6.15 -13.06
CA SER A 43 21.13 -4.95 -12.59
C SER A 43 19.60 -5.07 -12.62
N PHE A 44 19.03 -5.82 -13.58
CA PHE A 44 17.60 -6.07 -13.66
C PHE A 44 17.13 -7.05 -12.60
N GLU A 45 17.88 -8.12 -12.34
CA GLU A 45 17.61 -9.08 -11.26
C GLU A 45 17.52 -8.37 -9.91
N ALA A 46 18.50 -7.51 -9.59
CA ALA A 46 18.49 -6.72 -8.37
C ALA A 46 17.27 -5.79 -8.25
N ALA A 47 16.73 -5.30 -9.38
CA ALA A 47 15.52 -4.49 -9.40
C ALA A 47 14.26 -5.33 -9.13
N VAL A 48 14.18 -6.53 -9.73
CA VAL A 48 13.07 -7.48 -9.55
C VAL A 48 13.01 -8.04 -8.13
N GLU A 49 14.16 -8.45 -7.56
CA GLU A 49 14.22 -8.92 -6.18
C GLU A 49 13.69 -7.86 -5.21
N ARG A 50 14.09 -6.60 -5.41
CA ARG A 50 13.66 -5.50 -4.56
C ARG A 50 12.15 -5.24 -4.71
N ALA A 51 11.62 -5.27 -5.94
CA ALA A 51 10.19 -5.14 -6.20
C ALA A 51 9.38 -6.23 -5.48
N HIS A 52 9.80 -7.48 -5.60
CA HIS A 52 9.15 -8.62 -4.95
C HIS A 52 9.22 -8.53 -3.42
N THR A 53 10.34 -8.05 -2.87
CA THR A 53 10.49 -7.84 -1.43
C THR A 53 9.53 -6.75 -0.91
N VAL A 54 9.33 -5.68 -1.67
CA VAL A 54 8.38 -4.61 -1.33
C VAL A 54 6.95 -5.12 -1.38
N GLU A 55 6.56 -5.85 -2.44
CA GLU A 55 5.23 -6.44 -2.56
C GLU A 55 4.92 -7.40 -1.39
N LEU A 56 5.88 -8.26 -1.05
CA LEU A 56 5.77 -9.16 0.11
C LEU A 56 5.65 -8.37 1.42
N ALA A 57 6.43 -7.30 1.59
CA ALA A 57 6.38 -6.44 2.77
C ALA A 57 5.04 -5.69 2.90
N GLU A 58 4.49 -5.18 1.80
CA GLU A 58 3.16 -4.56 1.78
C GLU A 58 2.07 -5.57 2.11
N HIS A 59 2.12 -6.77 1.52
CA HIS A 59 1.18 -7.85 1.80
C HIS A 59 1.20 -8.25 3.28
N LEU A 60 2.39 -8.48 3.85
CA LEU A 60 2.56 -8.80 5.26
C LEU A 60 2.09 -7.66 6.16
N SER A 61 2.38 -6.41 5.82
CA SER A 61 1.94 -5.23 6.59
C SER A 61 0.41 -5.14 6.62
N ASN A 62 -0.25 -5.39 5.49
CA ASN A 62 -1.72 -5.42 5.39
C ASN A 62 -2.31 -6.57 6.22
N GLN A 63 -1.70 -7.76 6.19
CA GLN A 63 -2.13 -8.88 7.04
C GLN A 63 -1.98 -8.54 8.54
N ILE A 64 -0.85 -7.95 8.94
CA ILE A 64 -0.63 -7.51 10.32
C ILE A 64 -1.67 -6.47 10.73
N LEU A 65 -1.95 -5.48 9.87
CA LEU A 65 -2.98 -4.48 10.12
C LEU A 65 -4.35 -5.11 10.33
N PHE A 66 -4.74 -6.06 9.48
CA PHE A 66 -6.01 -6.77 9.58
C PHE A 66 -6.13 -7.56 10.90
N ILE A 67 -5.05 -8.23 11.32
CA ILE A 67 -5.01 -8.99 12.58
C ILE A 67 -5.11 -8.06 13.80
N VAL A 68 -4.43 -6.90 13.75
CA VAL A 68 -4.32 -5.97 14.89
C VAL A 68 -5.52 -5.00 14.96
N GLN A 69 -6.26 -4.82 13.87
CA GLN A 69 -7.40 -3.90 13.77
C GLN A 69 -8.44 -4.10 14.89
N PRO A 70 -8.92 -5.31 15.23
CA PRO A 70 -9.92 -5.49 16.29
C PRO A 70 -9.44 -5.01 17.66
N PHE A 71 -8.16 -5.22 17.97
CA PHE A 71 -7.55 -4.77 19.22
C PHE A 71 -7.43 -3.24 19.27
N LEU A 72 -7.04 -2.63 18.16
CA LEU A 72 -6.99 -1.17 18.03
C LEU A 72 -8.39 -0.55 18.14
N THR A 73 -9.38 -1.13 17.46
CA THR A 73 -10.78 -0.69 17.55
C THR A 73 -11.28 -0.79 18.98
N ALA A 74 -11.09 -1.92 19.65
CA ALA A 74 -11.52 -2.10 21.05
C ALA A 74 -10.83 -1.12 22.00
N ALA A 75 -9.54 -0.86 21.80
CA ALA A 75 -8.79 0.12 22.59
C ALA A 75 -9.26 1.57 22.36
N ILE A 76 -9.66 1.91 21.14
CA ILE A 76 -10.21 3.23 20.79
C ILE A 76 -11.64 3.37 21.33
N GLU A 77 -12.50 2.39 21.12
CA GLU A 77 -13.87 2.36 21.64
C GLU A 77 -13.90 2.50 23.17
N GLY A 78 -12.98 1.83 23.87
CA GLY A 78 -12.83 1.95 25.33
C GLY A 78 -12.43 3.35 25.81
N LYS A 79 -11.94 4.22 24.92
CA LYS A 79 -11.60 5.62 25.22
C LYS A 79 -12.61 6.64 24.67
N LEU A 80 -13.56 6.21 23.84
CA LEU A 80 -14.62 7.09 23.36
C LEU A 80 -15.62 7.37 24.49
N PRO A 81 -16.09 8.62 24.63
CA PRO A 81 -17.10 8.94 25.64
C PRO A 81 -18.38 8.15 25.35
N ALA A 82 -18.89 7.44 26.35
CA ALA A 82 -20.13 6.69 26.24
C ALA A 82 -21.26 7.61 25.73
N ALA A 83 -21.90 7.21 24.64
CA ALA A 83 -23.03 7.95 24.08
C ALA A 83 -24.14 8.03 25.14
N ARG A 84 -24.35 9.22 25.73
CA ARG A 84 -25.45 9.42 26.67
C ARG A 84 -26.74 9.45 25.85
N PRO A 85 -27.73 8.57 26.11
CA PRO A 85 -29.02 8.67 25.46
C PRO A 85 -29.63 10.02 25.80
N ILE A 86 -29.96 10.81 24.76
CA ILE A 86 -30.67 12.07 24.93
C ILE A 86 -32.10 11.72 25.34
N SER A 87 -32.40 11.82 26.64
CA SER A 87 -33.78 11.72 27.13
C SER A 87 -34.59 12.89 26.58
N ARG A 88 -35.39 12.64 25.54
CA ARG A 88 -36.38 13.61 25.04
C ARG A 88 -37.47 13.77 26.10
N PRO A 89 -37.75 14.98 26.62
CA PRO A 89 -38.91 15.19 27.47
C PRO A 89 -40.19 14.94 26.67
N ARG A 90 -41.11 14.15 27.24
CA ARG A 90 -42.43 13.86 26.65
C ARG A 90 -43.24 15.16 26.63
N ALA A 91 -43.77 15.52 25.46
CA ALA A 91 -44.63 16.70 25.31
C ALA A 91 -45.82 16.63 26.27
N ALA A 92 -46.09 17.73 26.98
CA ALA A 92 -47.26 17.85 27.84
C ALA A 92 -48.55 17.85 26.99
N PRO A 93 -49.64 17.21 27.46
CA PRO A 93 -50.90 17.18 26.73
C PRO A 93 -51.49 18.60 26.61
N PRO A 94 -52.18 18.91 25.50
CA PRO A 94 -52.78 20.23 25.29
C PRO A 94 -53.90 20.48 26.31
N THR A 95 -53.84 21.63 26.95
CA THR A 95 -54.86 22.12 27.87
C THR A 95 -56.12 22.47 27.07
N GLU A 96 -57.23 21.75 27.30
CA GLU A 96 -58.54 22.15 26.80
C GLU A 96 -58.94 23.50 27.41
N ILE A 97 -59.08 24.52 26.58
CA ILE A 97 -59.75 25.77 26.95
C ILE A 97 -61.24 25.53 26.67
N LYS A 98 -62.05 25.49 27.73
CA LYS A 98 -63.52 25.49 27.65
C LYS A 98 -64.02 26.93 27.55
N ASP A 99 -64.77 27.22 26.49
CA ASP A 99 -65.71 28.34 26.42
C ASP A 99 -67.04 27.98 27.09
#